data_AF-A0A183AZU0-F1
#
_entry.id   AF-A0A183AZU0-F1
#
_cell.length_a   1.000
_cell.length_b   1.000
_cell.length_c   1.000
_cell.angle_alpha   90.00
_cell.angle_beta   90.00
_cell.angle_gamma   90.00
#
_symmetry.space_group_name_H-M   'P 1'
#
loop_
_entity.id
_entity.type
_entity.pdbx_description
1 polymer ?
#
loop_
_entity_poly.entity_id
_entity_poly.type
_entity_poly.pdbx_seq_one_letter_code
_entity_poly.pdbx_strand_id
1 'polypeptide(L)'
;MMESEDRLYRDKVLQLTEEEVQRIRIPIIEKYEREGHPYYSSARLWDDGVIDPVDTRTVLGLGLSVSYNAPQPFPPTRFGVFRM
;
A
#
# COMPACT_ATOMS: atom_id res chain seq x y z
N MET A 1 -39.10 10.42 -29.03
CA MET A 1 -38.61 11.77 -28.65
C MET A 1 -37.97 11.80 -27.26
N MET A 2 -38.37 10.91 -26.33
CA MET A 2 -37.77 10.80 -24.98
C MET A 2 -36.41 10.07 -24.96
N GLU A 3 -36.17 9.11 -25.86
CA GLU A 3 -34.89 8.35 -25.93
C GLU A 3 -33.70 9.16 -26.47
N SER A 4 -33.95 10.17 -27.29
CA SER A 4 -32.92 11.05 -27.83
C SER A 4 -32.39 12.06 -26.80
N GLU A 5 -33.24 12.46 -25.86
CA GLU A 5 -32.86 13.36 -24.76
C GLU A 5 -32.05 12.60 -23.71
N ASP A 6 -32.44 11.37 -23.36
CA ASP A 6 -31.70 10.53 -22.39
C ASP A 6 -30.28 10.19 -22.86
N ARG A 7 -30.09 9.99 -24.17
CA ARG A 7 -28.77 9.79 -24.78
C ARG A 7 -27.94 11.07 -24.77
N LEU A 8 -28.58 12.23 -25.01
CA LEU A 8 -27.94 13.54 -24.85
C LEU A 8 -27.62 13.85 -23.38
N TYR A 9 -28.42 13.38 -22.42
CA TYR A 9 -28.17 13.52 -20.97
C TYR A 9 -27.07 12.59 -20.47
N ARG A 10 -26.92 11.38 -21.05
CA ARG A 10 -25.77 10.48 -20.80
C ARG A 10 -24.48 10.97 -21.44
N ASP A 11 -24.52 11.53 -22.65
CA ASP A 11 -23.35 12.11 -23.29
C ASP A 11 -23.02 13.51 -22.73
N LYS A 12 -24.00 14.21 -22.12
CA LYS A 12 -23.83 15.38 -21.24
C LYS A 12 -23.57 15.00 -19.77
N VAL A 13 -23.31 13.72 -19.45
CA VAL A 13 -22.64 13.39 -18.17
C VAL A 13 -21.30 14.10 -18.26
N LEU A 14 -21.24 15.25 -17.57
CA LEU A 14 -20.15 16.21 -17.57
C LEU A 14 -18.81 15.49 -17.71
N GLN A 15 -18.28 15.46 -18.94
CA GLN A 15 -16.91 15.04 -19.13
C GLN A 15 -16.07 16.11 -18.45
N LEU A 16 -15.42 15.70 -17.35
CA LEU A 16 -14.54 16.59 -16.63
C LEU A 16 -13.50 17.12 -17.61
N THR A 17 -13.32 18.43 -17.61
CA THR A 17 -12.18 19.06 -18.26
C THR A 17 -10.89 18.48 -17.68
N GLU A 18 -9.80 18.53 -18.44
CA GLU A 18 -8.52 18.03 -17.94
C GLU A 18 -8.11 18.77 -16.66
N GLU A 19 -8.40 20.07 -16.57
CA GLU A 19 -8.19 20.86 -15.37
C GLU A 19 -9.00 20.34 -14.16
N GLU A 20 -10.27 19.96 -14.37
CA GLU A 20 -11.10 19.36 -13.32
C GLU A 20 -10.58 17.98 -12.88
N VAL A 21 -10.14 17.16 -13.83
CA VAL A 21 -9.52 15.86 -13.56
C VAL A 21 -8.25 16.06 -12.72
N GLN A 22 -7.39 17.00 -13.09
CA GLN A 22 -6.15 17.29 -12.36
C GLN A 22 -6.44 17.86 -10.96
N ARG A 23 -7.42 18.75 -10.81
CA ARG A 23 -7.83 19.26 -9.49
C ARG A 23 -8.27 18.15 -8.52
N ILE A 24 -8.84 17.06 -9.03
CA ILE A 24 -9.23 15.90 -8.22
C ILE A 24 -8.03 14.98 -7.97
N ARG A 25 -7.20 14.74 -8.99
CA ARG A 25 -6.08 13.77 -8.93
C ARG A 25 -4.91 14.24 -8.08
N ILE A 26 -4.46 15.49 -8.26
CA ILE A 26 -3.27 16.04 -7.59
C ILE A 26 -3.32 15.82 -6.07
N PRO A 27 -4.37 16.22 -5.34
CA PRO A 27 -4.39 16.05 -3.88
C PRO A 27 -4.38 14.58 -3.45
N ILE A 28 -4.91 13.67 -4.27
CA ILE A 28 -4.85 12.23 -3.99
C ILE A 28 -3.42 11.74 -4.16
N ILE A 29 -2.75 12.08 -5.26
CA ILE A 29 -1.35 11.70 -5.49
C ILE A 29 -0.46 12.22 -4.36
N GLU A 30 -0.57 13.51 -4.02
CA GLU A 30 0.20 14.13 -2.94
C GLU A 30 -0.04 13.44 -1.60
N LYS A 31 -1.28 13.04 -1.33
CA LYS A 31 -1.60 12.27 -0.12
C LYS A 31 -0.88 10.93 -0.11
N TYR A 32 -0.91 10.19 -1.22
CA TYR A 32 -0.24 8.89 -1.31
C TYR A 32 1.29 9.01 -1.23
N GLU A 33 1.88 10.03 -1.85
CA GLU A 33 3.32 10.29 -1.73
C GLU A 33 3.71 10.58 -0.28
N ARG A 34 2.95 11.42 0.41
CA ARG A 34 3.22 11.75 1.81
C ARG A 34 3.02 10.55 2.74
N GLU A 35 1.93 9.82 2.58
CA GLU A 35 1.53 8.74 3.48
C GLU A 35 2.19 7.39 3.15
N GLY A 36 2.71 7.25 1.92
CA GLY A 36 3.50 6.11 1.48
C GLY A 36 5.01 6.26 1.71
N HIS A 37 5.48 7.45 2.09
CA HIS A 37 6.90 7.68 2.36
C HIS A 37 7.39 6.81 3.54
N PRO A 38 8.61 6.21 3.49
CA PRO A 38 9.12 5.33 4.55
C PRO A 38 9.05 5.94 5.96
N TYR A 39 9.35 7.23 6.11
CA TYR A 39 9.22 7.92 7.40
C TYR A 39 7.78 8.04 7.92
N TYR A 40 6.78 8.09 7.04
CA TYR A 40 5.39 8.10 7.48
C TYR A 40 4.99 6.75 8.09
N SER A 41 5.46 5.65 7.48
CA SER A 41 5.32 4.26 7.95
C SER A 41 6.03 4.05 9.29
N SER A 42 7.33 4.41 9.37
CA SER A 42 8.17 4.14 10.53
C SER A 42 7.75 4.98 11.75
N ALA A 43 7.27 6.21 11.55
CA ALA A 43 6.69 7.02 12.62
C ALA A 43 5.41 6.41 13.26
N ARG A 44 4.82 5.40 12.62
CA ARG A 44 3.60 4.69 13.06
C ARG A 44 3.86 3.24 13.43
N LEU A 45 5.12 2.80 13.44
CA LEU A 45 5.53 1.43 13.74
C LEU A 45 4.85 0.40 12.83
N TRP A 46 4.58 0.76 11.57
CA TRP A 46 4.17 -0.23 10.56
C TRP A 46 5.35 -1.11 10.12
N ASP A 47 6.56 -0.60 10.34
CA ASP A 47 7.85 -1.28 10.21
C ASP A 47 8.66 -1.11 11.51
N ASP A 48 9.67 -1.95 11.69
CA ASP A 48 10.63 -1.88 12.81
C ASP A 48 11.81 -0.93 12.54
N GLY A 49 11.79 -0.20 11.42
CA GLY A 49 12.82 0.77 11.05
C GLY A 49 13.14 0.81 9.57
N VAL A 50 13.48 2.00 9.08
CA VAL A 50 14.08 2.22 7.76
C VAL A 50 15.60 2.02 7.87
N ILE A 51 16.16 1.18 7.00
CA ILE A 51 17.60 0.86 7.00
C ILE A 51 18.27 1.32 5.72
N ASP A 52 19.60 1.53 5.76
CA ASP A 52 20.39 1.66 4.55
C ASP A 52 20.33 0.34 3.75
N PRO A 53 19.99 0.36 2.44
CA PRO A 53 19.97 -0.84 1.63
C PRO A 53 21.24 -1.70 1.71
N VAL A 54 22.43 -1.11 1.90
CA VAL A 54 23.69 -1.88 2.00
C VAL A 54 23.76 -2.72 3.28
N ASP A 55 23.03 -2.34 4.33
CA ASP A 55 23.02 -3.01 5.63
C ASP A 55 22.05 -4.19 5.71
N THR A 56 21.26 -4.44 4.66
CA THR A 56 20.24 -5.50 4.62
C THR A 56 20.79 -6.86 5.09
N ARG A 57 21.98 -7.27 4.64
CA ARG A 57 22.60 -8.54 5.03
C ARG A 57 22.92 -8.58 6.52
N THR A 58 23.44 -7.49 7.06
CA THR A 58 23.83 -7.37 8.47
C THR A 58 22.59 -7.46 9.36
N VAL A 59 21.55 -6.69 9.04
CA VAL A 59 20.29 -6.68 9.79
C VAL A 59 19.63 -8.06 9.79
N LEU A 60 19.53 -8.71 8.62
CA LEU A 60 18.98 -10.08 8.54
C LEU A 60 19.80 -11.10 9.31
N GLY A 61 21.14 -11.02 9.24
CA GLY A 61 22.03 -11.92 9.97
C GLY A 61 21.85 -11.82 11.48
N LEU A 62 21.75 -10.59 12.00
CA LEU A 62 21.45 -10.33 13.41
C LEU A 62 20.04 -10.82 13.78
N GLY A 63 19.02 -10.50 12.99
CA GLY A 63 17.64 -10.94 13.22
C GLY A 63 17.52 -12.46 13.34
N LEU A 64 18.11 -13.20 12.39
CA LEU A 64 18.14 -14.66 12.44
C LEU A 64 18.88 -15.20 13.68
N SER A 65 20.04 -14.63 14.01
CA SER A 65 20.80 -15.03 15.20
C SER A 65 20.01 -14.80 16.48
N VAL A 66 19.26 -13.70 16.57
CA VAL A 66 18.41 -13.39 17.73
C VAL A 66 17.24 -14.37 17.80
N SER A 67 16.52 -14.59 16.70
CA SER A 67 15.38 -15.52 16.63
C SER A 67 15.75 -16.97 17.01
N TYR A 68 16.99 -17.39 16.75
CA TYR A 68 17.44 -18.75 17.04
C TYR A 68 17.60 -19.06 18.54
N ASN A 69 17.55 -18.04 19.42
CA ASN A 69 17.54 -18.25 20.87
C ASN A 69 16.18 -18.73 21.42
N ALA A 70 15.15 -18.85 20.57
CA ALA A 70 13.86 -19.39 20.97
C ALA A 70 13.95 -20.90 21.34
N PRO A 71 13.08 -21.40 22.25
CA PRO A 71 13.10 -22.80 22.68
C PRO A 71 13.01 -23.80 21.52
N GLN A 72 13.83 -24.85 21.61
CA GLN A 72 13.85 -25.95 20.64
C GLN A 72 13.14 -27.20 21.19
N PRO A 73 12.51 -28.01 20.32
CA PRO A 73 12.36 -27.81 18.87
C PRO A 73 11.34 -26.71 18.56
N PHE A 74 11.50 -26.04 17.41
CA PHE A 74 10.48 -25.12 16.90
C PHE A 74 9.12 -25.84 16.74
N PRO A 75 7.99 -25.18 17.05
CA PRO A 75 6.67 -25.78 16.90
C PRO A 75 6.37 -26.11 15.44
N PRO A 76 5.73 -27.25 15.14
CA PRO A 76 5.36 -27.60 13.78
C PRO A 76 4.28 -26.64 13.26
N THR A 77 4.40 -26.23 11.99
CA THR A 77 3.39 -25.42 11.32
C THR A 77 2.10 -26.20 11.13
N ARG A 78 0.96 -25.60 11.50
CA ARG A 78 -0.38 -26.16 11.25
C ARG A 78 -1.17 -25.16 10.41
N PHE A 79 -1.53 -25.55 9.19
CA PHE A 79 -2.34 -24.71 8.31
C PHE A 79 -3.82 -24.80 8.64
N GLY A 80 -4.57 -23.73 8.34
CA GLY A 80 -6.03 -23.74 8.33
C GLY A 80 -6.60 -24.42 7.07
N VAL A 81 -7.89 -24.24 6.82
CA VAL A 81 -8.55 -24.76 5.61
C VAL A 81 -8.14 -23.93 4.40
N PHE A 82 -7.67 -24.59 3.34
CA PHE A 82 -7.42 -23.95 2.05
C PHE A 82 -8.73 -23.79 1.27
N ARG A 83 -9.02 -22.56 0.79
CA ARG A 83 -10.09 -22.29 -0.18
C ARG A 83 -9.51 -22.53 -1.58
N MET A 84 -9.98 -23.59 -2.23
CA MET A 84 -9.62 -23.96 -3.61
C MET A 84 -10.56 -23.30 -4.62
#